data_AF-A0A7V9B0M2-F1
#
_entry.id   AF-A0A7V9B0M2-F1
#
_cell.length_a   1.000
_cell.length_b   1.000
_cell.length_c   1.000
_cell.angle_alpha   90.00
_cell.angle_beta   90.00
_cell.angle_gamma   90.00
#
_symmetry.space_group_name_H-M   'P 1'
#
loop_
_entity.id
_entity.type
_entity.pdbx_description
1 polymer ?
#
loop_
_entity_poly.entity_id
_entity_poly.type
_entity_poly.pdbx_seq_one_letter_code
_entity_poly.pdbx_strand_id
1 'polypeptide(L)' 'MLDDSRIEPEVVIDAACETGEGPLWHGDEVVLYWVDIPAGRVYRYDPASGRN' A
#
# COMPACT_ATOMS: atom_id res chain seq x y z
N MET A 1 25.36 -4.68 -19.57
CA MET A 1 25.50 -4.08 -18.23
C MET A 1 24.09 -3.71 -17.81
N LEU A 2 23.50 -4.42 -16.84
CA LEU A 2 22.22 -4.02 -16.27
C LEU A 2 22.48 -2.88 -15.30
N ASP A 3 21.69 -1.83 -15.40
CA ASP A 3 21.68 -0.71 -14.45
C ASP A 3 21.34 -1.25 -13.06
N ASP A 4 22.27 -1.12 -12.12
CA ASP A 4 22.14 -1.54 -10.72
C ASP A 4 21.66 -0.37 -9.85
N SER A 5 20.90 0.58 -10.43
CA SER A 5 20.19 1.60 -9.67
C SER A 5 19.29 0.89 -8.66
N ARG A 6 19.70 0.88 -7.39
CA ARG A 6 18.91 0.35 -6.29
C ARG A 6 17.57 1.08 -6.25
N ILE A 7 16.49 0.29 -6.28
CA ILE A 7 15.16 0.80 -5.93
C ILE A 7 15.16 0.97 -4.42
N GLU A 8 15.21 2.21 -3.96
CA GLU A 8 15.04 2.53 -2.54
C GLU A 8 13.54 2.52 -2.22
N PRO A 9 13.11 1.76 -1.20
CA PRO A 9 11.72 1.77 -0.79
C PRO A 9 11.36 3.13 -0.17
N GLU A 10 10.16 3.62 -0.47
CA GLU A 10 9.60 4.82 0.16
C GLU A 10 8.33 4.48 0.94
N VAL A 11 8.07 5.24 2.01
CA VAL A 11 6.81 5.15 2.75
C VAL A 11 5.77 5.98 2.02
N VAL A 12 4.84 5.31 1.36
CA VAL A 12 3.72 5.96 0.64
C VAL A 12 2.55 6.32 1.57
N ILE A 13 2.41 5.61 2.70
CA ILE A 13 1.38 5.82 3.71
C ILE A 13 1.89 5.34 5.07
N ASP A 14 1.66 6.13 6.11
CA ASP A 14 1.78 5.70 7.50
C ASP A 14 0.37 5.43 8.07
N ALA A 15 -0.14 4.22 7.82
CA ALA A 15 -1.53 3.86 8.13
C ALA A 15 -1.76 3.51 9.61
N ALA A 16 -0.69 3.46 10.42
CA ALA A 16 -0.72 3.11 11.84
C ALA A 16 -1.54 1.83 12.16
N CYS A 17 -1.49 0.83 11.27
CA CYS A 17 -2.13 -0.47 11.51
C CYS A 17 -1.44 -1.20 12.67
N GLU A 18 -2.21 -1.92 13.49
CA GLU A 18 -1.60 -2.87 14.44
C GLU A 18 -1.01 -4.07 13.69
N THR A 19 -1.75 -4.60 12.71
CA THR A 19 -1.25 -5.64 11.81
C THR A 19 -1.81 -5.43 10.41
N GLY A 20 -1.07 -4.70 9.58
CA GLY A 20 -1.38 -4.49 8.16
C GLY A 20 -1.08 -5.74 7.34
N GLU A 21 -2.10 -6.32 6.70
CA GLU A 21 -1.99 -7.62 6.01
C GLU A 21 -2.82 -7.68 4.72
N GLY A 22 -2.51 -8.67 3.90
CA GLY A 22 -3.24 -8.95 2.66
C GLY A 22 -3.19 -7.82 1.62
N PRO A 23 -2.01 -7.28 1.26
CA PRO A 23 -1.91 -6.25 0.24
C PRO A 23 -2.39 -6.78 -1.12
N LEU A 24 -3.30 -6.03 -1.75
CA LEU A 24 -3.88 -6.37 -3.05
C LEU A 24 -3.95 -5.14 -3.95
N TRP A 25 -3.27 -5.19 -5.08
CA TRP A 25 -3.41 -4.18 -6.12
C TRP A 25 -4.63 -4.46 -7.00
N HIS A 26 -5.52 -3.48 -7.13
CA HIS A 26 -6.64 -3.55 -8.04
C HIS A 26 -6.29 -2.84 -9.36
N GLY A 27 -6.05 -3.61 -10.42
CA GLY A 27 -5.57 -3.08 -11.70
C GLY A 27 -6.48 -2.03 -12.34
N ASP A 28 -7.79 -2.26 -12.37
CA ASP A 28 -8.73 -1.35 -13.03
C ASP A 28 -8.96 -0.03 -12.27
N GLU A 29 -8.97 -0.09 -10.93
CA GLU A 29 -9.12 1.09 -10.06
C GLU A 29 -7.79 1.81 -9.80
N VAL A 30 -6.66 1.14 -10.07
CA VAL A 30 -5.30 1.67 -9.81
C VAL A 30 -5.11 2.02 -8.32
N VAL A 31 -5.56 1.12 -7.43
CA VAL A 31 -5.51 1.31 -5.97
C VAL A 31 -5.01 0.08 -5.24
N LEU A 32 -4.48 0.29 -4.03
CA LEU A 32 -4.03 -0.75 -3.12
C LEU A 32 -5.04 -0.96 -1.99
N TYR A 33 -5.46 -2.20 -1.77
CA TYR A 33 -6.25 -2.60 -0.61
C TYR A 33 -5.40 -3.40 0.38
N TRP A 34 -5.73 -3.29 1.67
CA TRP A 34 -5.21 -4.16 2.72
C TRP A 34 -6.16 -4.13 3.92
N VAL A 35 -5.89 -4.95 4.93
CA VAL A 35 -6.65 -4.97 6.18
C VAL A 35 -5.77 -4.66 7.38
N ASP A 36 -6.40 -4.17 8.44
CA ASP A 36 -5.83 -4.22 9.79
C ASP A 36 -6.63 -5.24 10.61
N ILE A 37 -6.02 -6.41 10.86
CA ILE A 37 -6.74 -7.59 11.36
C ILE A 37 -7.29 -7.36 12.77
N PRO A 38 -6.50 -6.93 13.78
CA PRO A 38 -7.02 -6.67 15.12
C PRO A 38 -8.10 -5.59 15.15
N ALA A 39 -7.97 -4.55 14.31
CA ALA A 39 -8.92 -3.45 14.24
C ALA A 39 -10.19 -3.77 13.42
N GLY A 40 -10.20 -4.87 12.65
CA GLY A 40 -11.31 -5.23 11.77
C GLY A 40 -11.59 -4.21 10.67
N ARG A 41 -10.55 -3.56 10.13
CA ARG A 41 -10.66 -2.49 9.13
C ARG A 41 -10.14 -2.93 7.77
N VAL A 42 -10.76 -2.39 6.71
CA VAL A 42 -10.27 -2.48 5.33
C VAL A 42 -9.83 -1.08 4.91
N TYR A 43 -8.67 -0.99 4.28
CA TYR A 43 -8.09 0.25 3.77
C TYR A 43 -8.04 0.24 2.24
N ARG A 44 -8.04 1.44 1.65
CA ARG A 44 -7.94 1.65 0.20
C ARG A 44 -7.08 2.87 -0.09
N TYR A 45 -5.88 2.64 -0.59
CA TYR A 45 -4.99 3.69 -1.03
C TYR A 45 -5.09 3.98 -2.51
N ASP A 46 -5.31 5.24 -2.85
CA ASP A 46 -5.21 5.79 -4.19
C ASP A 46 -3.87 6.54 -4.35
N PRO A 47 -2.89 5.99 -5.09
CA PRO A 47 -1.61 6.65 -5.35
C PRO A 47 -1.73 7.96 -6.12
N ALA A 48 -2.78 8.14 -6.92
CA ALA A 48 -2.95 9.35 -7.72
C ALA A 48 -3.34 10.55 -6.85
N SER A 49 -4.07 10.32 -5.75
CA SER A 49 -4.47 11.36 -4.81
C SER A 49 -3.72 11.33 -3.47
N GLY A 50 -2.94 10.27 -3.20
CA GLY A 50 -2.24 10.07 -1.94
C GLY A 50 -3.18 9.75 -0.77
N ARG A 51 -4.43 9.38 -1.05
CA ARG A 51 -5.48 9.19 -0.03
C ARG A 51 -5.60 7.72 0.36
N ASN A 52 -5.69 7.50 1.67
CA ASN A 52 -6.07 6.24 2.31
C ASN A 52 -7.56 6.23 2.68
#